data_AF-A0A429WCW1-F1
#
_entry.id   AF-A0A429WCW1-F1
#
_cell.length_a   1.000
_cell.length_b   1.000
_cell.length_c   1.000
_cell.angle_alpha   90.00
_cell.angle_beta   90.00
_cell.angle_gamma   90.00
#
_symmetry.space_group_name_H-M   'P 1'
#
loop_
_entity.id
_entity.type
_entity.pdbx_description
1 polymer ?
#
loop_
_entity_poly.entity_id
_entity_poly.type
_entity_poly.pdbx_seq_one_letter_code
_entity_poly.pdbx_strand_id
1 'polypeptide(L)'
;MPSTPLQPPPVELLNKFHGPDFLPLYTTAVRVSGGETQHGRASGEVRSDDGNLALSLRLPPELGGPGGGTNPEQLFAAGYAACFHGALCLLASRLQIAVHDVEVRVTVSFGRDPVDGLFMLTTDVRARMPGVEKRVAEELVRNAERACPYTKLARQGMTSTVALEA
;
A
#
# COMPACT_ATOMS: atom_id res chain seq x y z
N MET A 1 22.34 18.67 3.58
CA MET A 1 22.55 17.55 4.51
C MET A 1 22.98 16.37 3.67
N PRO A 2 24.19 15.80 3.86
CA PRO A 2 24.56 14.56 3.17
C PRO A 2 23.61 13.47 3.66
N SER A 3 22.79 12.93 2.77
CA SER A 3 21.87 11.83 3.08
C SER A 3 22.70 10.61 3.42
N THR A 4 22.69 10.19 4.69
CA THR A 4 23.23 8.89 5.08
C THR A 4 22.65 7.84 4.15
N PRO A 5 23.47 7.02 3.47
CA PRO A 5 22.96 6.00 2.57
C PRO A 5 22.01 5.10 3.35
N LEU A 6 20.79 4.93 2.84
CA LEU A 6 19.79 4.07 3.45
C LEU A 6 20.36 2.66 3.56
N GLN A 7 20.59 2.19 4.79
CA GLN A 7 21.01 0.83 5.03
C GLN A 7 19.77 -0.08 5.00
N PRO A 8 19.84 -1.26 4.36
CA PRO A 8 18.75 -2.21 4.38
C PRO A 8 18.47 -2.64 5.83
N PRO A 9 17.20 -2.90 6.19
CA PRO A 9 16.86 -3.36 7.53
C PRO A 9 17.51 -4.74 7.83
N PRO A 10 17.91 -4.99 9.08
CA PRO A 10 18.47 -6.29 9.49
C PRO A 10 17.47 -7.45 9.29
N VAL A 11 17.96 -8.63 8.93
CA VAL A 11 17.14 -9.82 8.63
C VAL A 11 16.44 -10.36 9.88
N GLU A 12 16.95 -10.05 11.07
CA GLU A 12 16.37 -10.37 12.36
C GLU A 12 14.96 -9.77 12.55
N LEU A 13 14.61 -8.71 11.81
CA LEU A 13 13.24 -8.18 11.76
C LEU A 13 12.20 -9.19 11.24
N LEU A 14 12.64 -10.30 10.65
CA LEU A 14 11.79 -11.38 10.16
C LEU A 14 11.54 -12.48 11.17
N ASN A 15 12.17 -12.40 12.34
CA ASN A 15 11.86 -13.30 13.43
C ASN A 15 10.44 -13.06 13.90
N LYS A 16 9.78 -14.14 14.33
CA LYS A 16 8.44 -14.03 14.90
C LYS A 16 8.52 -13.08 16.09
N PHE A 17 7.71 -12.03 16.06
CA PHE A 17 7.60 -11.15 17.20
C PHE A 17 6.91 -11.88 18.36
N HIS A 18 7.53 -11.83 19.53
CA HIS A 18 6.99 -12.34 20.78
C HIS A 18 6.88 -11.17 21.74
N GLY A 19 5.66 -10.65 21.90
CA GLY A 19 5.37 -9.55 22.81
C GLY A 19 3.87 -9.51 23.12
N PRO A 20 3.48 -8.87 24.23
CA PRO A 20 2.09 -8.83 24.67
C PRO A 20 1.21 -7.96 23.75
N ASP A 21 1.79 -6.90 23.18
CA ASP A 21 1.07 -5.85 22.46
C ASP A 21 1.75 -5.45 21.14
N PHE A 22 1.08 -4.61 20.36
CA PHE A 22 1.61 -4.01 19.14
C PHE A 22 2.85 -3.14 19.43
N LEU A 23 3.97 -3.44 18.78
CA LEU A 23 5.19 -2.64 18.84
C LEU A 23 5.33 -1.81 17.55
N PRO A 24 5.15 -0.47 17.59
CA PRO A 24 5.38 0.36 16.42
C PRO A 24 6.87 0.40 16.07
N LEU A 25 7.22 0.00 14.85
CA LEU A 25 8.59 0.11 14.32
C LEU A 25 8.82 1.40 13.53
N TYR A 26 7.74 1.96 12.98
CA TYR A 26 7.73 3.18 12.19
C TYR A 26 6.35 3.82 12.27
N THR A 27 6.29 5.16 12.26
CA THR A 27 5.05 5.93 12.23
C THR A 27 5.25 7.14 11.34
N THR A 28 4.25 7.46 10.52
CA THR A 28 4.23 8.62 9.63
C THR A 28 2.83 9.22 9.64
N ALA A 29 2.75 10.53 9.47
CA ALA A 29 1.50 11.24 9.30
C ALA A 29 1.39 11.84 7.90
N VAL A 30 0.19 11.74 7.31
CA VAL A 30 -0.16 12.39 6.04
C VAL A 30 -1.41 13.23 6.25
N ARG A 31 -1.36 14.49 5.82
CA ARG A 31 -2.49 15.41 5.85
C ARG A 31 -3.04 15.63 4.45
N VAL A 32 -4.36 15.65 4.33
CA VAL A 32 -5.07 16.17 3.15
C VAL A 32 -5.78 17.46 3.54
N SER A 33 -5.62 18.51 2.74
CA SER A 33 -6.25 19.81 3.01
C SER A 33 -6.64 20.53 1.73
N GLY A 34 -7.55 21.50 1.85
CA GLY A 34 -8.18 22.15 0.70
C GLY A 34 -9.22 21.24 0.04
N GLY A 35 -9.46 21.45 -1.26
CA GLY A 35 -10.48 20.72 -2.01
C GLY A 35 -11.88 21.33 -1.89
N GLU A 36 -12.84 20.64 -2.49
CA GLU A 36 -14.25 21.01 -2.51
C GLU A 36 -15.13 19.81 -2.15
N THR A 37 -16.29 20.09 -1.57
CA THR A 37 -17.20 19.04 -1.06
C THR A 37 -18.30 18.66 -2.05
N GLN A 38 -18.57 19.50 -3.06
CA GLN A 38 -19.74 19.39 -3.93
C GLN A 38 -19.77 18.08 -4.72
N HIS A 39 -18.61 17.56 -5.14
CA HIS A 39 -18.52 16.29 -5.86
C HIS A 39 -18.46 15.05 -4.96
N GLY A 40 -18.52 15.22 -3.63
CA GLY A 40 -18.61 14.10 -2.67
C GLY A 40 -17.41 13.14 -2.67
N ARG A 41 -16.23 13.59 -3.08
CA ARG A 41 -14.98 12.80 -3.13
C ARG A 41 -13.82 13.61 -2.57
N ALA A 42 -12.68 12.97 -2.37
CA ALA A 42 -11.47 13.66 -1.98
C ALA A 42 -10.95 14.54 -3.13
N SER A 43 -10.62 15.79 -2.81
CA SER A 43 -9.86 16.73 -3.64
C SER A 43 -8.97 17.58 -2.72
N GLY A 44 -8.01 18.31 -3.28
CA GLY A 44 -7.07 19.13 -2.52
C GLY A 44 -5.63 18.62 -2.59
N GLU A 45 -4.86 18.81 -1.54
CA GLU A 45 -3.42 18.53 -1.51
C GLU A 45 -3.06 17.53 -0.41
N VAL A 46 -2.34 16.46 -0.78
CA VAL A 46 -1.76 15.46 0.13
C VAL A 46 -0.34 15.87 0.48
N ARG A 47 0.01 15.88 1.77
CA ARG A 47 1.38 16.12 2.25
C ARG A 47 1.74 15.18 3.40
N SER A 48 2.87 14.48 3.31
CA SER A 48 3.47 13.79 4.46
C SER A 48 4.17 14.78 5.40
N ASP A 49 4.31 14.39 6.66
CA ASP A 49 5.02 15.13 7.72
C ASP A 49 6.48 15.43 7.38
N ASP A 50 7.15 14.50 6.69
CA ASP A 50 8.51 14.65 6.17
C ASP A 50 8.59 15.37 4.81
N GLY A 51 7.45 15.66 4.18
CA GLY A 51 7.34 16.32 2.88
C GLY A 51 7.70 15.48 1.66
N ASN A 52 8.09 14.21 1.81
CA ASN A 52 8.48 13.34 0.70
C ASN A 52 7.31 12.91 -0.19
N LEU A 53 6.09 12.92 0.34
CA LEU A 53 4.85 12.73 -0.42
C LEU A 53 4.12 14.07 -0.51
N ALA A 54 4.08 14.66 -1.71
CA ALA A 54 3.36 15.91 -1.98
C ALA A 54 2.61 15.82 -3.32
N LEU A 55 1.29 15.66 -3.29
CA LEU A 55 0.48 15.33 -4.48
C LEU A 55 -0.86 16.08 -4.49
N SER A 56 -1.31 16.51 -5.66
CA SER A 56 -2.66 17.04 -5.87
C SER A 56 -3.68 15.92 -6.09
N LEU A 57 -4.77 15.95 -5.31
CA LEU A 57 -5.94 15.09 -5.49
C LEU A 57 -6.96 15.73 -6.42
N ARG A 58 -7.39 14.96 -7.43
CA ARG A 58 -8.40 15.37 -8.40
C ARG A 58 -9.39 14.24 -8.64
N LEU A 59 -10.65 14.61 -8.84
CA LEU A 59 -11.66 13.67 -9.30
C LEU A 59 -11.27 13.17 -10.71
N PRO A 60 -11.25 11.85 -10.94
CA PRO A 60 -10.87 11.31 -12.24
C PRO A 60 -11.95 11.57 -13.31
N PRO A 61 -11.58 11.61 -14.60
CA PRO A 61 -12.53 11.85 -15.69
C PRO A 61 -13.70 10.85 -15.73
N GLU A 62 -13.44 9.60 -15.35
CA GLU A 62 -14.45 8.52 -15.29
C GLU A 62 -15.55 8.80 -14.26
N LEU A 63 -15.29 9.69 -13.29
CA LEU A 63 -16.27 10.17 -12.31
C LEU A 63 -16.74 11.60 -12.59
N GLY A 64 -16.53 12.11 -13.81
CA GLY A 64 -16.92 13.46 -14.23
C GLY A 64 -16.00 14.57 -13.73
N GLY A 65 -14.80 14.23 -13.27
CA GLY A 65 -13.83 15.19 -12.77
C GLY A 65 -12.88 15.74 -13.84
N PRO A 66 -12.09 16.77 -13.49
CA PRO A 66 -11.14 17.39 -14.41
C PRO A 66 -9.89 16.52 -14.69
N GLY A 67 -9.64 15.47 -13.91
CA GLY A 67 -8.37 14.74 -13.94
C GLY A 67 -7.18 15.62 -13.57
N GLY A 68 -5.99 15.29 -14.08
CA GLY A 68 -4.78 16.11 -13.87
C GLY A 68 -4.19 16.06 -12.45
N GLY A 69 -4.59 15.06 -11.66
CA GLY A 69 -4.04 14.75 -10.34
C GLY A 69 -4.28 13.28 -10.02
N THR A 70 -3.84 12.85 -8.84
CA THR A 70 -4.10 11.48 -8.37
C THR A 70 -5.41 11.40 -7.58
N ASN A 71 -5.75 10.23 -7.07
CA ASN A 71 -6.97 9.97 -6.30
C ASN A 71 -6.70 8.89 -5.23
N PRO A 72 -7.59 8.74 -4.23
CA PRO A 72 -7.42 7.75 -3.17
C PRO A 72 -7.22 6.32 -3.68
N GLU A 73 -7.87 5.93 -4.78
CA GLU A 73 -7.77 4.59 -5.35
C GLU A 73 -6.36 4.31 -5.90
N GLN A 74 -5.76 5.27 -6.60
CA GLN A 74 -4.38 5.18 -7.08
C GLN A 74 -3.38 5.17 -5.93
N LEU A 75 -3.59 5.98 -4.89
CA LEU A 75 -2.73 5.98 -3.70
C LEU A 75 -2.78 4.62 -2.98
N PHE A 76 -3.97 4.04 -2.85
CA PHE A 76 -4.13 2.71 -2.29
C PHE A 76 -3.45 1.63 -3.15
N ALA A 77 -3.62 1.69 -4.48
CA ALA A 77 -2.97 0.78 -5.42
C ALA A 77 -1.44 0.86 -5.31
N ALA A 78 -0.88 2.07 -5.25
CA ALA A 78 0.55 2.30 -5.11
C ALA A 78 1.10 1.74 -3.79
N GLY A 79 0.42 2.03 -2.67
CA GLY A 79 0.79 1.50 -1.35
C GLY A 79 0.73 -0.03 -1.30
N TYR A 80 -0.32 -0.63 -1.86
CA TYR A 80 -0.47 -2.08 -1.88
C TYR A 80 0.59 -2.73 -2.78
N ALA A 81 0.80 -2.23 -4.00
CA ALA A 81 1.81 -2.75 -4.92
C ALA A 81 3.21 -2.70 -4.29
N ALA A 82 3.58 -1.55 -3.71
CA ALA A 82 4.87 -1.38 -3.04
C ALA A 82 5.03 -2.31 -1.83
N CYS A 83 3.99 -2.46 -1.02
CA CYS A 83 4.03 -3.32 0.16
C CYS A 83 4.19 -4.80 -0.21
N PHE A 84 3.45 -5.27 -1.22
CA PHE A 84 3.52 -6.66 -1.68
C PHE A 84 4.85 -6.95 -2.41
N HIS A 85 5.34 -5.99 -3.22
CA HIS A 85 6.68 -6.06 -3.79
C HIS A 85 7.74 -6.18 -2.69
N GLY A 86 7.66 -5.35 -1.64
CA GLY A 86 8.54 -5.43 -0.49
C GLY A 86 8.51 -6.81 0.17
N ALA A 87 7.32 -7.40 0.35
CA ALA A 87 7.18 -8.75 0.90
C ALA A 87 7.83 -9.83 0.02
N LEU A 88 7.74 -9.73 -1.31
CA LEU A 88 8.41 -10.64 -2.24
C LEU A 88 9.93 -10.53 -2.12
N CYS A 89 10.48 -9.30 -2.17
CA CYS A 89 11.92 -9.06 -2.02
C CYS A 89 12.45 -9.59 -0.68
N LEU A 90 11.69 -9.39 0.38
CA LEU A 90 12.02 -9.84 1.73
C LEU A 90 12.14 -11.36 1.81
N LEU A 91 11.16 -12.08 1.26
CA LEU A 91 11.15 -13.54 1.27
C LEU A 91 12.20 -14.12 0.33
N ALA A 92 12.40 -13.52 -0.84
CA ALA A 92 13.46 -13.91 -1.76
C ALA A 92 14.84 -13.78 -1.11
N SER A 93 15.11 -12.66 -0.44
CA SER A 93 16.35 -12.44 0.31
C SER A 93 16.55 -13.49 1.40
N ARG A 94 15.52 -13.75 2.21
CA ARG A 94 15.56 -14.76 3.29
C ARG A 94 15.83 -16.17 2.77
N LEU A 95 15.27 -16.52 1.62
CA LEU A 95 15.45 -17.83 0.98
C LEU A 95 16.68 -17.89 0.07
N GLN A 96 17.47 -16.81 -0.02
CA GLN A 96 18.62 -16.68 -0.89
C GLN A 96 18.29 -16.96 -2.37
N ILE A 97 17.07 -16.61 -2.79
CA ILE A 97 16.62 -16.72 -4.17
C ILE A 97 16.99 -15.42 -4.88
N ALA A 98 17.81 -15.51 -5.91
CA ALA A 98 18.08 -14.37 -6.77
C ALA A 98 16.82 -14.03 -7.56
N VAL A 99 16.31 -12.81 -7.34
CA VAL A 99 15.19 -12.25 -8.09
C VAL A 99 15.63 -10.94 -8.73
N HIS A 100 15.27 -10.77 -9.99
CA HIS A 100 15.56 -9.57 -10.78
C HIS A 100 14.27 -9.10 -11.43
N ASP A 101 14.12 -7.79 -11.58
CA ASP A 101 12.97 -7.17 -12.24
C ASP A 101 11.62 -7.67 -11.72
N VAL A 102 11.52 -7.83 -10.39
CA VAL A 102 10.26 -8.16 -9.73
C VAL A 102 9.30 -7.01 -9.92
N GLU A 103 8.14 -7.29 -10.47
CA GLU A 103 7.09 -6.30 -10.70
C GLU A 103 5.83 -6.76 -10.00
N VAL A 104 5.18 -5.83 -9.29
CA VAL A 104 3.85 -6.06 -8.73
C VAL A 104 2.90 -5.00 -9.27
N ARG A 105 1.84 -5.46 -9.91
CA ARG A 105 0.74 -4.62 -10.36
C ARG A 105 -0.47 -4.85 -9.46
N VAL A 106 -1.01 -3.77 -8.92
CA VAL A 106 -2.30 -3.80 -8.20
C VAL A 106 -3.30 -2.99 -8.98
N THR A 107 -4.40 -3.62 -9.37
CA THR A 107 -5.56 -2.95 -9.96
C THR A 107 -6.60 -2.77 -8.87
N VAL A 108 -7.04 -1.52 -8.65
CA VAL A 108 -8.09 -1.19 -7.67
C VAL A 108 -9.34 -0.77 -8.43
N SER A 109 -10.46 -1.40 -8.14
CA SER A 109 -11.76 -1.01 -8.67
C SER A 109 -12.60 -0.40 -7.56
N PHE A 110 -13.15 0.77 -7.84
CA PHE A 110 -14.09 1.47 -6.97
C PHE A 110 -15.52 1.26 -7.48
N GLY A 111 -16.42 0.79 -6.62
CA GLY A 111 -17.77 0.43 -7.02
C GLY A 111 -18.80 0.55 -5.90
N ARG A 112 -20.07 0.24 -6.22
CA ARG A 112 -21.15 0.18 -5.24
C ARG A 112 -21.04 -1.08 -4.39
N ASP A 113 -21.18 -0.92 -3.09
CA ASP A 113 -21.27 -2.07 -2.18
C ASP A 113 -22.70 -2.65 -2.22
N PRO A 114 -22.90 -3.94 -2.52
CA PRO A 114 -24.22 -4.56 -2.50
C PRO A 114 -24.80 -4.74 -1.09
N VAL A 115 -24.01 -4.61 -0.03
CA VAL A 115 -24.43 -4.78 1.36
C VAL A 115 -25.20 -3.56 1.87
N ASP A 116 -24.65 -2.36 1.67
CA ASP A 116 -25.22 -1.11 2.20
C ASP A 116 -25.56 -0.05 1.12
N GLY A 117 -25.22 -0.33 -0.15
CA GLY A 117 -25.44 0.60 -1.27
C GLY A 117 -24.44 1.76 -1.35
N LEU A 118 -23.49 1.85 -0.42
CA LEU A 118 -22.43 2.85 -0.41
C LEU A 118 -21.34 2.43 -1.38
N PHE A 119 -20.08 2.36 -0.94
CA PHE A 119 -18.94 2.16 -1.81
C PHE A 119 -17.99 1.13 -1.23
N MET A 120 -17.44 0.30 -2.12
CA MET A 120 -16.43 -0.69 -1.79
C MET A 120 -15.28 -0.63 -2.80
N LEU A 121 -14.14 -1.19 -2.38
CA LEU A 121 -12.99 -1.42 -3.23
C LEU A 121 -12.83 -2.92 -3.49
N THR A 122 -12.41 -3.28 -4.70
CA THR A 122 -11.85 -4.60 -4.98
C THR A 122 -10.44 -4.47 -5.54
N THR A 123 -9.61 -5.50 -5.34
CA THR A 123 -8.21 -5.48 -5.76
C THR A 123 -7.83 -6.73 -6.53
N ASP A 124 -7.11 -6.58 -7.64
CA ASP A 124 -6.42 -7.66 -8.36
C ASP A 124 -4.91 -7.42 -8.24
N VAL A 125 -4.20 -8.36 -7.60
CA VAL A 125 -2.75 -8.27 -7.36
C VAL A 125 -2.04 -9.29 -8.23
N ARG A 126 -1.12 -8.82 -9.09
CA ARG A 126 -0.34 -9.67 -9.99
C ARG A 126 1.15 -9.42 -9.80
N ALA A 127 1.90 -10.49 -9.57
CA ALA A 127 3.35 -10.45 -9.47
C ALA A 127 3.99 -11.10 -10.70
N ARG A 128 5.07 -10.48 -11.19
CA ARG A 128 5.92 -11.00 -12.25
C ARG A 128 7.35 -11.11 -11.72
N MET A 129 7.95 -12.29 -11.89
CA MET A 129 9.31 -12.61 -11.43
C MET A 129 10.07 -13.33 -12.56
N PRO A 130 10.64 -12.60 -13.54
CA PRO A 130 11.39 -13.19 -14.63
C PRO A 130 12.60 -14.00 -14.12
N GLY A 131 12.89 -15.13 -14.78
CA GLY A 131 14.04 -15.97 -14.43
C GLY A 131 13.86 -16.85 -13.18
N VAL A 132 12.76 -16.69 -12.43
CA VAL A 132 12.41 -17.58 -11.31
C VAL A 132 11.57 -18.75 -11.83
N GLU A 133 11.90 -19.97 -11.40
CA GLU A 133 11.10 -21.16 -11.72
C GLU A 133 9.66 -20.98 -11.22
N LYS A 134 8.68 -21.41 -12.02
CA LYS A 134 7.26 -21.10 -11.80
C LYS A 134 6.77 -21.57 -10.44
N ARG A 135 7.07 -22.81 -10.03
CA ARG A 135 6.64 -23.35 -8.74
C ARG A 135 7.27 -22.56 -7.57
N VAL A 136 8.54 -22.19 -7.67
CA VAL A 136 9.20 -21.31 -6.69
C VAL A 136 8.53 -19.93 -6.63
N ALA A 137 8.24 -19.33 -7.79
CA ALA A 137 7.54 -18.04 -7.87
C ALA A 137 6.14 -18.11 -7.23
N GLU A 138 5.37 -19.16 -7.50
CA GLU A 138 4.06 -19.35 -6.89
C GLU A 138 4.15 -19.52 -5.36
N GLU A 139 5.18 -20.21 -4.87
CA GLU A 139 5.40 -20.38 -3.44
C GLU A 139 5.80 -19.07 -2.75
N LEU A 140 6.64 -18.25 -3.40
CA LEU A 140 6.95 -16.90 -2.97
C LEU A 140 5.70 -16.03 -2.88
N VAL A 141 4.83 -16.05 -3.91
CA VAL A 141 3.57 -15.29 -3.91
C VAL A 141 2.66 -15.71 -2.76
N ARG A 142 2.44 -17.02 -2.56
CA ARG A 142 1.61 -17.54 -1.46
C ARG A 142 2.15 -17.12 -0.08
N ASN A 143 3.46 -17.14 0.10
CA ASN A 143 4.09 -16.71 1.35
C ASN A 143 4.05 -15.19 1.52
N ALA A 144 4.25 -14.42 0.45
CA ALA A 144 4.13 -12.96 0.46
C ALA A 144 2.71 -12.51 0.80
N GLU A 145 1.69 -13.19 0.27
CA GLU A 145 0.28 -12.96 0.59
C GLU A 145 -0.01 -13.10 2.10
N ARG A 146 0.67 -14.03 2.78
CA ARG A 146 0.54 -14.22 4.24
C ARG A 146 1.32 -13.18 5.05
N ALA A 147 2.46 -12.72 4.52
CA ALA A 147 3.35 -11.80 5.21
C ALA A 147 2.98 -10.33 5.03
N CYS A 148 2.54 -9.93 3.83
CA CYS A 148 2.27 -8.56 3.42
C CYS A 148 1.26 -7.87 4.34
N PRO A 149 1.64 -6.76 5.01
CA PRO A 149 0.73 -5.95 5.83
C PRO A 149 -0.57 -5.56 5.12
N TYR A 150 -0.51 -5.09 3.87
CA TYR A 150 -1.72 -4.67 3.13
C TYR A 150 -2.65 -5.83 2.81
N THR A 151 -2.12 -7.04 2.54
CA THR A 151 -2.97 -8.21 2.33
C THR A 151 -3.62 -8.70 3.63
N LYS A 152 -2.92 -8.60 4.77
CA LYS A 152 -3.53 -8.85 6.09
C LYS A 152 -4.64 -7.83 6.38
N LEU A 153 -4.37 -6.55 6.13
CA LEU A 153 -5.36 -5.46 6.25
C LEU A 153 -6.61 -5.75 5.41
N ALA A 154 -6.45 -6.13 4.15
CA ALA A 154 -7.60 -6.42 3.27
C ALA A 154 -8.45 -7.62 3.71
N ARG A 155 -7.87 -8.59 4.44
CA ARG A 155 -8.60 -9.78 4.93
C ARG A 155 -9.22 -9.59 6.31
N GLN A 156 -8.59 -8.82 7.18
CA GLN A 156 -8.91 -8.79 8.62
C GLN A 156 -9.20 -7.38 9.16
N GLY A 157 -8.93 -6.33 8.39
CA GLY A 157 -8.97 -4.95 8.86
C GLY A 157 -7.77 -4.58 9.73
N MET A 158 -7.90 -3.46 10.44
CA MET A 158 -6.91 -2.96 11.41
C MET A 158 -7.62 -2.24 12.56
N THR A 159 -6.97 -2.21 13.73
CA THR A 159 -7.40 -1.33 14.82
C THR A 159 -7.26 0.13 14.40
N SER A 160 -8.32 0.90 14.56
CA SER A 160 -8.37 2.31 14.15
C SER A 160 -9.07 3.15 15.22
N THR A 161 -8.58 4.36 15.44
CA THR A 161 -9.27 5.40 16.20
C THR A 161 -9.73 6.49 15.23
N VAL A 162 -11.02 6.80 15.24
CA VAL A 162 -11.62 7.86 14.42
C VAL A 162 -12.25 8.87 15.37
N ALA A 163 -11.76 10.10 15.36
CA ALA A 163 -12.20 11.17 16.24
C ALA A 163 -12.11 12.53 15.53
N LEU A 164 -12.92 13.49 15.99
CA LEU A 164 -12.78 14.89 15.62
C LEU A 164 -11.59 15.49 16.37
N GLU A 165 -10.69 16.17 15.66
CA GLU A 165 -9.66 17.03 16.25
C GLU A 165 -10.27 18.43 16.49
N ALA A 166 -10.11 18.96 17.72
CA ALA A 166 -10.73 20.21 18.17
C ALA A 166 -9.81 21.43 17.97
#